data_AF-A0A812USA1-F1
#
_entry.id   AF-A0A812USA1-F1
#
_cell.length_a   1.000
_cell.length_b   1.000
_cell.length_c   1.000
_cell.angle_alpha   90.00
_cell.angle_beta   90.00
_cell.angle_gamma   90.00
#
_symmetry.space_group_name_H-M   'P 1'
#
loop_
_entity.id
_entity.type
_entity.pdbx_description
1 polymer ?
#
loop_
_entity_poly.entity_id
_entity_poly.type
_entity_poly.pdbx_seq_one_letter_code
_entity_poly.pdbx_strand_id
1 'polypeptide(L)'
;MMGSRFIHGIREKVEIWEKRVNQAADVIDEWYTVQRAWMYLENTFSAEDIQRQVPQEAAKFKQVDKFWKDLFRKVRQKEKLLMDAFHIPGILERLK
;
A
#
# COMPACT_ATOMS: atom_id res chain seq x y z
N MET A 1 -10.93 -16.41 -17.58
CA MET A 1 -11.59 -15.61 -18.65
C MET A 1 -11.01 -15.82 -20.05
N MET A 2 -9.88 -16.51 -20.22
CA MET A 2 -9.16 -16.63 -21.51
C MET A 2 -9.77 -17.59 -22.54
N GLY A 3 -10.84 -18.33 -22.21
CA GLY A 3 -11.45 -19.35 -23.08
C GLY A 3 -12.59 -18.86 -23.98
N SER A 4 -12.93 -17.56 -23.98
CA SER A 4 -14.06 -17.04 -24.77
C SER A 4 -13.70 -16.83 -26.24
N ARG A 5 -14.55 -17.29 -27.16
CA ARG A 5 -14.36 -17.14 -28.63
C ARG A 5 -14.26 -15.68 -29.10
N PHE A 6 -14.72 -14.73 -28.29
CA PHE A 6 -14.75 -13.31 -28.62
C PHE A 6 -13.51 -12.55 -28.10
N ILE A 7 -12.57 -13.23 -27.42
CA ILE A 7 -11.43 -12.57 -26.79
C ILE A 7 -10.37 -12.13 -27.79
N HIS A 8 -10.33 -12.69 -29.00
CA HIS A 8 -9.25 -12.47 -29.96
C HIS A 8 -8.99 -10.99 -30.31
N GLY A 9 -10.05 -10.17 -30.43
CA GLY A 9 -9.92 -8.74 -30.76
C GLY A 9 -9.61 -7.83 -29.55
N ILE A 10 -9.70 -8.34 -28.33
CA ILE A 10 -9.50 -7.57 -27.08
C ILE A 10 -8.49 -8.22 -26.14
N ARG A 11 -7.85 -9.32 -26.55
CA ARG A 11 -7.00 -10.18 -25.71
C ARG A 11 -5.89 -9.37 -25.04
N GLU A 12 -5.19 -8.55 -25.80
CA GLU A 12 -4.11 -7.70 -25.30
C GLU A 12 -4.62 -6.75 -24.19
N LYS A 13 -5.80 -6.14 -24.38
CA LYS A 13 -6.41 -5.29 -23.36
C LYS A 13 -6.78 -6.09 -22.11
N VAL A 14 -7.32 -7.30 -22.28
CA VAL A 14 -7.69 -8.19 -21.16
C VAL A 14 -6.46 -8.63 -20.39
N GLU A 15 -5.37 -9.02 -21.05
CA GLU A 15 -4.11 -9.41 -20.42
C GLU A 15 -3.46 -8.24 -19.65
N ILE A 16 -3.50 -7.03 -20.22
CA ILE A 16 -3.05 -5.82 -19.52
C ILE A 16 -3.88 -5.60 -18.25
N TRP A 17 -5.21 -5.66 -18.35
CA TRP A 17 -6.08 -5.46 -17.20
C TRP A 17 -5.92 -6.56 -16.15
N GLU A 18 -5.77 -7.82 -16.55
CA GLU A 18 -5.49 -8.94 -15.65
C GLU A 18 -4.20 -8.69 -14.86
N LYS A 19 -3.12 -8.28 -15.54
CA LYS A 19 -1.87 -7.92 -14.86
C LYS A 19 -2.05 -6.76 -13.88
N ARG A 20 -2.80 -5.72 -14.27
CA ARG A 20 -3.07 -4.55 -13.41
C ARG A 20 -3.88 -4.91 -12.18
N VAL A 21 -4.90 -5.76 -12.33
CA VAL A 21 -5.76 -6.20 -11.23
C VAL A 21 -4.98 -7.09 -10.27
N ASN A 22 -4.17 -8.02 -10.79
CA ASN A 22 -3.32 -8.87 -9.95
C ASN A 22 -2.31 -8.04 -9.17
N GLN A 23 -1.63 -7.08 -9.82
CA GLN A 23 -0.72 -6.17 -9.13
C GLN A 23 -1.44 -5.34 -8.07
N ALA A 24 -2.65 -4.85 -8.34
CA ALA A 24 -3.43 -4.12 -7.34
C ALA A 24 -3.79 -5.01 -6.14
N ALA A 25 -4.18 -6.27 -6.38
CA ALA A 25 -4.46 -7.22 -5.31
C ALA A 25 -3.24 -7.46 -4.41
N ASP A 26 -2.08 -7.73 -5.01
CA ASP A 26 -0.83 -7.93 -4.27
C ASP A 26 -0.47 -6.70 -3.40
N VAL A 27 -0.64 -5.49 -3.95
CA VAL A 27 -0.35 -4.26 -3.19
C VAL A 27 -1.37 -4.05 -2.06
N ILE A 28 -2.65 -4.38 -2.25
CA ILE A 28 -3.67 -4.27 -1.20
C ILE A 28 -3.38 -5.23 -0.04
N ASP A 29 -2.98 -6.47 -0.33
CA ASP A 29 -2.70 -7.48 0.69
C ASP A 29 -1.47 -7.10 1.53
N GLU A 30 -0.41 -6.63 0.88
CA GLU A 30 0.79 -6.15 1.58
C GLU A 30 0.47 -4.89 2.39
N TRP A 31 -0.25 -3.94 1.79
CA TRP A 31 -0.71 -2.73 2.48
C TRP A 31 -1.47 -3.08 3.75
N TYR A 32 -2.43 -3.99 3.66
CA TYR A 32 -3.26 -4.39 4.80
C TYR A 32 -2.42 -5.02 5.93
N THR A 33 -1.39 -5.79 5.57
CA THR A 33 -0.46 -6.38 6.53
C THR A 33 0.36 -5.30 7.24
N VAL A 34 0.96 -4.36 6.50
CA VAL A 34 1.75 -3.30 7.12
C VAL A 34 0.88 -2.31 7.91
N GLN A 35 -0.33 -2.01 7.44
CA GLN A 35 -1.27 -1.15 8.15
C GLN A 35 -1.63 -1.72 9.53
N ARG A 36 -1.88 -3.04 9.64
CA ARG A 36 -2.17 -3.68 10.93
C ARG A 36 -0.99 -3.58 11.90
N ALA A 37 0.22 -3.84 11.42
CA ALA A 37 1.43 -3.69 12.25
C ALA A 37 1.63 -2.24 12.68
N TRP A 38 1.45 -1.29 11.76
CA TRP A 38 1.57 0.14 12.05
C TRP A 38 0.55 0.62 13.10
N MET A 39 -0.72 0.20 13.02
CA MET A 39 -1.75 0.57 14.01
C MET A 39 -1.40 0.07 15.42
N TYR A 40 -0.87 -1.14 15.54
CA TYR A 40 -0.40 -1.66 16.82
C TYR A 40 0.75 -0.82 17.37
N LEU A 41 1.74 -0.53 16.52
CA LEU A 41 2.90 0.27 16.91
C LEU A 41 2.54 1.73 17.21
N GLU A 42 1.56 2.32 16.53
CA GLU A 42 1.09 3.69 16.80
C GLU A 42 0.55 3.77 18.23
N ASN A 43 -0.28 2.79 18.64
CA ASN A 43 -0.79 2.72 20.00
C ASN A 43 0.35 2.63 21.03
N THR A 44 1.31 1.70 20.83
CA THR A 44 2.44 1.53 21.75
C THR A 44 3.38 2.74 21.81
N PHE A 45 3.81 3.29 20.68
CA PHE A 45 4.75 4.40 20.63
C PHE A 45 4.11 5.76 20.91
N SER A 46 2.78 5.85 20.98
CA SER A 46 2.09 7.06 21.45
C SER A 46 2.25 7.30 22.96
N ALA A 47 2.59 6.26 23.73
CA ALA A 47 2.76 6.35 25.17
C ALA A 47 4.06 7.08 25.56
N GLU A 48 3.95 8.08 26.43
CA GLU A 48 5.06 8.97 26.78
C GLU A 48 6.21 8.25 27.52
N ASP A 49 5.86 7.26 28.34
CA ASP A 49 6.82 6.41 29.05
C ASP A 49 7.64 5.53 28.09
N ILE A 50 7.00 4.95 27.06
CA ILE A 50 7.69 4.19 26.01
C ILE A 50 8.63 5.09 25.21
N GLN A 51 8.20 6.31 24.85
CA GLN A 51 9.06 7.26 24.14
C GLN A 51 10.33 7.62 24.92
N ARG A 52 10.26 7.65 26.26
CA ARG A 52 11.43 7.90 27.12
C ARG A 52 12.33 6.68 27.29
N GLN A 53 11.75 5.47 27.32
CA GLN A 53 12.48 4.21 27.47
C GLN A 53 13.25 3.82 26.20
N VAL A 54 12.63 4.01 25.02
CA VAL A 54 13.18 3.60 23.71
C VAL A 54 13.16 4.77 22.71
N PRO A 55 13.94 5.84 22.97
CA PRO A 55 13.87 7.07 22.18
C PRO A 55 14.34 6.90 20.73
N GLN A 56 15.26 5.97 20.47
CA GLN A 56 15.77 5.71 19.10
C GLN A 56 14.70 5.02 18.24
N GLU A 57 14.02 4.02 18.81
CA GLU A 57 12.93 3.28 18.18
C GLU A 57 11.72 4.19 17.96
N ALA A 58 11.39 5.04 18.94
CA ALA A 58 10.34 6.04 18.80
C ALA A 58 10.63 7.04 17.68
N ALA A 59 11.89 7.47 17.52
CA ALA A 59 12.29 8.36 16.42
C ALA A 59 12.19 7.68 15.05
N LYS A 60 12.55 6.38 14.96
CA LYS A 60 12.34 5.57 13.73
C LYS A 60 10.86 5.42 13.42
N PHE A 61 10.04 5.10 14.43
CA PHE A 61 8.61 4.96 14.25
C PHE A 61 7.95 6.26 13.76
N LYS A 62 8.37 7.43 14.25
CA LYS A 62 7.89 8.73 13.73
C LYS A 62 8.12 8.94 12.24
N GLN A 63 9.21 8.40 11.68
CA GLN A 63 9.47 8.49 10.23
C GLN A 63 8.51 7.60 9.44
N VAL A 64 8.28 6.38 9.94
CA VAL A 64 7.33 5.41 9.37
C VAL A 64 5.90 5.97 9.46
N ASP A 65 5.53 6.54 10.60
CA ASP A 65 4.25 7.20 10.83
C ASP A 65 3.97 8.33 9.82
N LYS A 66 4.95 9.21 9.63
CA LYS A 66 4.85 10.29 8.64
C LYS A 66 4.68 9.75 7.23
N PHE A 67 5.47 8.75 6.84
CA PHE A 67 5.36 8.11 5.52
C PHE A 67 3.96 7.54 5.28
N TRP A 68 3.42 6.78 6.25
CA TRP A 68 2.08 6.20 6.15
C TRP A 68 0.99 7.27 6.07
N LYS A 69 1.04 8.28 6.93
CA LYS A 69 0.08 9.40 6.92
C LYS A 69 0.10 10.15 5.59
N ASP A 70 1.28 10.40 5.01
CA ASP A 70 1.41 11.05 3.71
C ASP A 70 0.93 10.15 2.56
N LEU A 71 1.20 8.85 2.61
CA LEU A 71 0.70 7.87 1.65
C LEU A 71 -0.84 7.80 1.67
N PHE A 72 -1.46 7.67 2.85
CA PHE A 72 -2.91 7.68 3.02
C PHE A 72 -3.54 8.97 2.49
N ARG A 73 -2.90 10.12 2.73
CA ARG A 73 -3.38 11.42 2.19
C ARG A 73 -3.35 11.43 0.67
N LYS A 74 -2.26 10.98 0.05
CA LYS A 74 -2.11 10.91 -1.41
C LYS A 74 -3.13 9.97 -2.04
N VAL A 75 -3.36 8.81 -1.45
CA VAL A 75 -4.36 7.84 -1.95
C VAL A 75 -5.78 8.40 -1.82
N ARG A 76 -6.12 9.01 -0.67
CA ARG A 76 -7.42 9.64 -0.45
C ARG A 76 -7.70 10.79 -1.42
N GLN A 77 -6.68 11.59 -1.76
CA GLN A 77 -6.81 12.67 -2.76
C GLN A 77 -7.01 12.15 -4.19
N LYS A 78 -6.56 10.91 -4.47
CA LYS A 78 -6.70 10.25 -5.77
C LYS A 78 -7.92 9.34 -5.85
N GLU A 79 -8.99 9.62 -5.09
CA GLU A 79 -10.20 8.78 -4.92
C GLU A 79 -10.84 8.25 -6.23
N LYS A 80 -10.59 8.88 -7.39
CA LYS A 80 -11.03 8.39 -8.71
C LYS A 80 -10.09 7.38 -9.40
N LEU A 81 -8.90 7.12 -8.86
CA LEU A 81 -7.79 6.45 -9.54
C LEU A 81 -7.06 5.46 -8.62
N LEU A 82 -7.79 4.69 -7.81
CA LEU A 82 -7.20 3.63 -6.96
C LEU A 82 -6.24 2.72 -7.77
N MET A 83 -6.58 2.43 -9.02
CA MET A 83 -5.69 1.73 -9.95
C MET A 83 -4.39 2.49 -10.20
N ASP A 84 -4.39 3.80 -10.44
CA ASP A 84 -3.15 4.57 -10.67
C ASP A 84 -2.29 4.74 -9.41
N ALA A 85 -2.90 4.68 -8.22
CA ALA A 85 -2.17 4.70 -6.96
C ALA A 85 -1.33 3.43 -6.75
N PHE A 86 -1.82 2.26 -7.19
CA PHE A 86 -1.06 1.01 -7.20
C PHE A 86 0.04 0.96 -8.29
N HIS A 87 0.03 1.88 -9.25
CA HIS A 87 1.04 1.99 -10.31
C HIS A 87 2.17 2.97 -9.98
N ILE A 88 2.28 3.47 -8.74
CA ILE A 88 3.43 4.28 -8.33
C ILE A 88 4.70 3.44 -8.49
N PRO A 89 5.67 3.85 -9.34
CA PRO A 89 6.90 3.08 -9.52
C PRO A 89 7.65 2.92 -8.21
N GLY A 90 8.07 1.69 -7.90
CA GLY A 90 8.80 1.41 -6.66
C GLY A 90 7.93 1.24 -5.42
N ILE A 91 6.59 1.23 -5.54
CA ILE A 91 5.72 1.17 -4.34
C ILE A 91 5.80 -0.18 -3.64
N LEU A 92 5.95 -1.28 -4.39
CA LEU A 92 6.08 -2.62 -3.81
C LEU A 92 7.40 -2.78 -3.06
N GLU A 93 8.49 -2.24 -3.61
CA GLU A 93 9.82 -2.22 -3.01
C GLU A 93 9.91 -1.31 -1.78
N ARG A 94 8.96 -0.37 -1.62
CA ARG A 94 8.83 0.48 -0.44
C ARG A 94 7.94 -0.15 0.64
N LEU A 95 7.15 -1.15 0.28
CA LEU A 95 6.25 -1.87 1.20
C LEU A 95 6.90 -3.15 1.77
N LYS A 96 7.79 -3.78 1.02
CA LYS A 96 8.67 -4.86 1.48
C LYS A 96 9.85 -4.33 2.29
#